data_AF-A0A8J7U1L2-F1
#
_entry.id   AF-A0A8J7U1L2-F1
#
_cell.length_a   1.000
_cell.length_b   1.000
_cell.length_c   1.000
_cell.angle_alpha   90.00
_cell.angle_beta   90.00
_cell.angle_gamma   90.00
#
_symmetry.space_group_name_H-M   'P 1'
#
loop_
_entity.id
_entity.type
_entity.pdbx_description
1 polymer ?
#
loop_
_entity_poly.entity_id
_entity_poly.type
_entity_poly.pdbx_seq_one_letter_code
_entity_poly.pdbx_strand_id
1 'polypeptide(L)'
;KHTPRAVVAIIAYPVVLVGLYKLVDSVPQIRTVKAFDWPAFQGRRDAIIDVATNATNLRVPQYVLGGLIVVGAVIALLRPGLRWLPFAHLVTAFLFVLDASQDTPLSTQLTGFWYNDSQRLAAMLPITGVILAALAVTAIADWLFAMSSNWVSGRRFGDGWLGRALKSPVTMPAVLLVVLVAVTGGMYQGHNADEIHVRYVDDALSPNTSLVDPAERAFFAKVGQVVPAGSVIANDPWDGSALLWTLTDRKVLFPHLAVSDTATLDYLARHLDDAATDPRVCRLASQANVRYLVVAHDQFWTTDPRQANYPGLRDPGNRAGFTKLIDDNDGLRLYRISACDRSG
;
A
#
# COMPACT_ATOMS: atom_id res chain seq x y z
N LYS A 1 -12.98 40.62 -21.73
CA LYS A 1 -11.92 41.55 -21.25
C LYS A 1 -11.24 40.90 -20.04
N HIS A 2 -10.14 40.18 -20.23
CA HIS A 2 -9.38 39.63 -19.11
C HIS A 2 -8.72 40.80 -18.36
N THR A 3 -9.03 40.96 -17.09
CA THR A 3 -8.42 41.97 -16.23
C THR A 3 -6.91 41.68 -16.11
N PRO A 4 -6.04 42.69 -16.02
CA PRO A 4 -4.59 42.49 -15.88
C PRO A 4 -4.20 41.58 -14.70
N ARG A 5 -5.06 41.51 -13.68
CA ARG A 5 -4.96 40.55 -12.56
C ARG A 5 -5.06 39.09 -12.99
N ALA A 6 -5.90 38.76 -13.98
CA ALA A 6 -6.04 37.40 -14.49
C ALA A 6 -4.78 36.96 -15.25
N VAL A 7 -4.16 37.87 -16.02
CA VAL A 7 -2.90 37.59 -16.75
C VAL A 7 -1.73 37.41 -15.78
N VAL A 8 -1.62 38.27 -14.76
CA VAL A 8 -0.62 38.13 -13.71
C VAL A 8 -0.80 36.81 -12.95
N ALA A 9 -2.04 36.41 -12.63
CA ALA A 9 -2.31 35.13 -12.00
C ALA A 9 -1.90 33.94 -12.89
N ILE A 10 -2.24 33.96 -14.19
CA ILE A 10 -1.91 32.89 -15.14
C ILE A 10 -0.40 32.65 -15.26
N ILE A 11 0.43 33.68 -15.07
CA ILE A 11 1.90 33.56 -15.13
C ILE A 11 2.50 33.29 -13.74
N ALA A 12 2.02 33.97 -12.70
CA ALA A 12 2.54 33.84 -11.36
C ALA A 12 2.30 32.44 -10.77
N TYR A 13 1.15 31.82 -11.03
CA TYR A 13 0.84 30.49 -10.49
C TYR A 13 1.81 29.40 -11.00
N PRO A 14 2.04 29.23 -12.31
CA PRO A 14 3.04 28.28 -12.80
C PRO A 14 4.43 28.56 -12.27
N VAL A 15 4.85 29.83 -12.17
CA VAL A 15 6.17 30.19 -11.65
C VAL A 15 6.30 29.78 -10.18
N VAL A 16 5.29 30.05 -9.35
CA VAL A 16 5.26 29.62 -7.94
C VAL A 16 5.25 28.10 -7.83
N LEU A 17 4.43 27.41 -8.64
CA LEU A 17 4.37 25.94 -8.64
C LEU A 17 5.71 25.31 -9.05
N VAL A 18 6.36 25.83 -10.08
CA VAL A 18 7.69 25.38 -10.51
C VAL A 18 8.75 25.70 -9.46
N GLY A 19 8.67 26.88 -8.83
CA GLY A 19 9.55 27.27 -7.72
C GLY A 19 9.41 26.34 -6.52
N LEU A 20 8.17 26.05 -6.10
CA LEU A 20 7.86 25.10 -5.03
C LEU A 20 8.30 23.69 -5.39
N TYR A 21 8.03 23.23 -6.61
CA TYR A 21 8.52 21.95 -7.11
C TYR A 21 10.04 21.87 -6.95
N LYS A 22 10.80 22.86 -7.44
CA LYS A 22 12.26 22.87 -7.37
C LYS A 22 12.77 22.91 -5.93
N LEU A 23 12.10 23.67 -5.06
CA LEU A 23 12.42 23.73 -3.64
C LEU A 23 12.27 22.35 -2.99
N VAL A 24 11.14 21.67 -3.21
CA VAL A 24 10.89 20.33 -2.69
C VAL A 24 11.87 19.32 -3.28
N ASP A 25 12.13 19.39 -4.58
CA ASP A 25 13.05 18.50 -5.30
C ASP A 25 14.52 18.63 -4.82
N SER A 26 14.89 19.80 -4.29
CA SER A 26 16.23 20.05 -3.73
C SER A 26 16.49 19.35 -2.39
N VAL A 27 15.44 18.88 -1.70
CA VAL A 27 15.55 18.25 -0.38
C VAL A 27 16.19 16.86 -0.52
N PRO A 28 17.31 16.54 0.16
CA PRO A 28 18.01 15.26 0.03
C PRO A 28 17.11 14.04 0.29
N GLN A 29 16.22 14.14 1.27
CA GLN A 29 15.27 13.08 1.63
C GLN A 29 14.24 12.83 0.51
N ILE A 30 13.92 13.82 -0.31
CA ILE A 30 13.04 13.64 -1.47
C ILE A 30 13.78 12.93 -2.60
N ARG A 31 15.08 13.18 -2.78
CA ARG A 31 15.88 12.48 -3.79
C ARG A 31 15.97 10.98 -3.53
N THR A 32 16.07 10.55 -2.26
CA THR A 32 16.04 9.11 -1.93
C THR A 32 14.69 8.47 -2.24
N VAL A 33 13.60 9.21 -2.10
CA VAL A 33 12.25 8.76 -2.45
C VAL A 33 12.06 8.66 -3.96
N LYS A 34 12.53 9.68 -4.70
CA LYS A 34 12.46 9.73 -6.17
C LYS A 34 13.42 8.76 -6.88
N ALA A 35 14.34 8.15 -6.14
CA ALA A 35 15.26 7.14 -6.66
C ALA A 35 14.63 5.74 -6.75
N PHE A 36 13.45 5.53 -6.16
CA PHE A 36 12.68 4.30 -6.36
C PHE A 36 12.05 4.33 -7.75
N ASP A 37 12.11 3.19 -8.43
CA ASP A 37 11.58 2.99 -9.77
C ASP A 37 10.92 1.62 -9.82
N TRP A 38 9.59 1.61 -9.92
CA TRP A 38 8.82 0.39 -10.19
C TRP A 38 8.45 0.35 -11.67
N PRO A 39 8.64 -0.80 -12.34
CA PRO A 39 8.34 -0.90 -13.76
C PRO A 39 6.84 -0.77 -14.02
N ALA A 40 6.49 -0.15 -15.14
CA ALA A 40 5.16 -0.17 -15.68
C ALA A 40 4.69 -1.62 -15.90
N PHE A 41 3.47 -1.93 -15.46
CA PHE A 41 2.96 -3.30 -15.47
C PHE A 41 1.76 -3.49 -16.40
N GLN A 42 1.20 -2.41 -16.98
CA GLN A 42 0.03 -2.51 -17.85
C GLN A 42 -0.04 -1.45 -18.95
N GLY A 43 -0.91 -1.66 -19.93
CA GLY A 43 -1.11 -0.70 -21.02
C GLY A 43 -1.84 0.57 -20.58
N ARG A 44 -1.56 1.69 -21.25
CA ARG A 44 -2.20 3.00 -20.96
C ARG A 44 -3.74 2.93 -21.02
N ARG A 45 -4.28 2.18 -21.98
CA ARG A 45 -5.73 2.01 -22.13
C ARG A 45 -6.32 1.30 -20.90
N ASP A 46 -5.66 0.25 -20.43
CA ASP A 46 -6.12 -0.55 -19.30
C ASP A 46 -6.03 0.28 -18.02
N ALA A 47 -4.95 1.04 -17.83
CA ALA A 47 -4.84 1.98 -16.70
C ALA A 47 -5.95 3.04 -16.66
N ILE A 48 -6.40 3.55 -17.81
CA ILE A 48 -7.53 4.48 -17.88
C ILE A 48 -8.84 3.79 -17.50
N ILE A 49 -9.05 2.55 -17.98
CA ILE A 49 -10.23 1.75 -17.64
C ILE A 49 -10.24 1.46 -16.14
N ASP A 50 -9.10 1.13 -15.56
CA ASP A 50 -8.98 0.83 -14.13
C ASP A 50 -9.36 2.02 -13.26
N VAL A 51 -8.87 3.23 -13.59
CA VAL A 51 -9.28 4.46 -12.89
C VAL A 51 -10.79 4.65 -12.99
N ALA A 52 -11.35 4.53 -14.20
CA ALA A 52 -12.78 4.77 -14.43
C ALA A 52 -13.67 3.77 -13.67
N THR A 53 -13.18 2.55 -13.47
CA THR A 53 -13.91 1.45 -12.84
C THR A 53 -13.53 1.20 -11.38
N ASN A 54 -12.63 2.01 -10.80
CA ASN A 54 -12.04 1.79 -9.47
C ASN A 54 -11.39 0.40 -9.32
N ALA A 55 -10.73 -0.07 -10.37
CA ALA A 55 -10.04 -1.37 -10.46
C ALA A 55 -8.51 -1.24 -10.43
N THR A 56 -7.98 -0.10 -9.96
CA THR A 56 -6.53 0.22 -10.02
C THR A 56 -5.66 -0.85 -9.39
N ASN A 57 -4.54 -1.16 -10.05
CA ASN A 57 -3.59 -2.21 -9.63
C ASN A 57 -4.20 -3.61 -9.67
N LEU A 58 -4.87 -3.92 -10.79
CA LEU A 58 -5.43 -5.25 -11.11
C LEU A 58 -6.48 -5.74 -10.09
N ARG A 59 -7.17 -4.80 -9.42
CA ARG A 59 -8.23 -5.12 -8.46
C ARG A 59 -9.55 -5.33 -9.18
N VAL A 60 -10.52 -5.96 -8.52
CA VAL A 60 -11.82 -6.19 -9.16
C VAL A 60 -12.56 -4.86 -9.36
N PRO A 61 -13.16 -4.63 -10.53
CA PRO A 61 -13.93 -3.44 -10.82
C PRO A 61 -15.09 -3.15 -9.86
N GLN A 62 -15.16 -1.92 -9.37
CA GLN A 62 -16.27 -1.38 -8.59
C GLN A 62 -17.12 -0.43 -9.45
N TYR A 63 -17.84 -1.00 -10.44
CA TYR A 63 -18.58 -0.24 -11.46
C TYR A 63 -19.59 0.77 -10.88
N VAL A 64 -20.29 0.42 -9.81
CA VAL A 64 -21.28 1.32 -9.17
C VAL A 64 -20.57 2.54 -8.59
N LEU A 65 -19.44 2.33 -7.90
CA LEU A 65 -18.64 3.42 -7.33
C LEU A 65 -18.06 4.30 -8.44
N GLY A 66 -17.49 3.70 -9.49
CA GLY A 66 -16.98 4.44 -10.65
C GLY A 66 -18.06 5.31 -11.30
N GLY A 67 -19.26 4.77 -11.50
CA GLY A 67 -20.40 5.52 -12.00
C GLY A 67 -20.80 6.69 -11.11
N LEU A 68 -20.87 6.49 -9.79
CA LEU A 68 -21.17 7.56 -8.84
C LEU A 68 -20.11 8.67 -8.85
N ILE A 69 -18.83 8.32 -8.96
CA ILE A 69 -17.74 9.31 -9.07
C ILE A 69 -17.89 10.14 -10.34
N VAL A 70 -18.19 9.53 -11.48
CA VAL A 70 -18.40 10.25 -12.75
C VAL A 70 -19.60 11.21 -12.65
N VAL A 71 -20.74 10.74 -12.12
CA VAL A 71 -21.93 11.58 -11.90
C VAL A 71 -21.60 12.74 -10.96
N GLY A 72 -20.90 12.46 -9.87
CA GLY A 72 -20.45 13.46 -8.90
C GLY A 72 -19.52 14.49 -9.53
N ALA A 73 -18.60 14.06 -10.39
CA ALA A 73 -17.70 14.94 -11.12
C ALA A 73 -18.46 15.87 -12.07
N VAL A 74 -19.45 15.36 -12.80
CA VAL A 74 -20.31 16.19 -13.65
C VAL A 74 -21.05 17.24 -12.80
N ILE A 75 -21.66 16.85 -11.67
CA ILE A 75 -22.35 17.77 -10.77
C ILE A 75 -21.38 18.84 -10.22
N ALA A 76 -20.17 18.43 -9.82
CA ALA A 76 -19.15 19.35 -9.30
C ALA A 76 -18.65 20.34 -10.36
N LEU A 77 -18.51 19.93 -11.62
CA LEU A 77 -18.14 20.83 -12.73
C LEU A 77 -19.19 21.93 -12.97
N LEU A 78 -20.47 21.59 -12.76
CA LEU A 78 -21.58 22.54 -12.88
C LEU A 78 -21.65 23.54 -11.71
N ARG A 79 -20.96 23.29 -10.58
CA ARG A 79 -20.96 24.14 -9.39
C ARG A 79 -19.62 24.88 -9.24
N PRO A 80 -19.54 26.20 -9.47
CA PRO A 80 -18.27 26.94 -9.50
C PRO A 80 -17.34 26.71 -8.29
N GLY A 81 -17.89 26.58 -7.08
CA GLY A 81 -17.11 26.31 -5.85
C GLY A 81 -16.56 24.89 -5.72
N LEU A 82 -17.01 23.93 -6.53
CA LEU A 82 -16.60 22.52 -6.46
C LEU A 82 -15.77 22.07 -7.65
N ARG A 83 -15.53 22.92 -8.65
CA ARG A 83 -14.80 22.57 -9.88
C ARG A 83 -13.41 22.01 -9.62
N TRP A 84 -12.76 22.43 -8.54
CA TRP A 84 -11.44 21.96 -8.15
C TRP A 84 -11.40 20.45 -7.84
N LEU A 85 -12.52 19.85 -7.39
CA LEU A 85 -12.59 18.43 -7.02
C LEU A 85 -12.36 17.51 -8.22
N PRO A 86 -13.12 17.62 -9.34
CA PRO A 86 -12.83 16.89 -10.57
C PRO A 86 -11.41 17.09 -11.09
N PHE A 87 -10.87 18.32 -11.04
CA PHE A 87 -9.51 18.57 -11.51
C PHE A 87 -8.47 17.86 -10.62
N ALA A 88 -8.61 17.91 -9.30
CA ALA A 88 -7.71 17.20 -8.38
C ALA A 88 -7.79 15.68 -8.56
N HIS A 89 -9.00 15.14 -8.78
CA HIS A 89 -9.19 13.73 -9.10
C HIS A 89 -8.50 13.34 -10.41
N LEU A 90 -8.67 14.14 -11.46
CA LEU A 90 -8.05 13.91 -12.77
C LEU A 90 -6.52 14.02 -12.73
N VAL A 91 -5.95 14.93 -11.93
CA VAL A 91 -4.50 15.01 -11.74
C VAL A 91 -3.98 13.73 -11.10
N THR A 92 -4.64 13.23 -10.06
CA THR A 92 -4.26 11.98 -9.39
C THR A 92 -4.39 10.78 -10.33
N ALA A 93 -5.50 10.71 -11.08
CA ALA A 93 -5.73 9.70 -12.11
C ALA A 93 -4.66 9.73 -13.21
N PHE A 94 -4.29 10.93 -13.66
CA PHE A 94 -3.24 11.11 -14.66
C PHE A 94 -1.88 10.61 -14.14
N LEU A 95 -1.51 10.95 -12.90
CA LEU A 95 -0.27 10.45 -12.29
C LEU A 95 -0.29 8.92 -12.19
N PHE A 96 -1.39 8.32 -11.74
CA PHE A 96 -1.55 6.86 -11.69
C PHE A 96 -1.39 6.23 -13.08
N VAL A 97 -2.04 6.79 -14.11
CA VAL A 97 -1.94 6.27 -15.49
C VAL A 97 -0.51 6.39 -16.02
N LEU A 98 0.20 7.49 -15.75
CA LEU A 98 1.61 7.63 -16.11
C LEU A 98 2.44 6.53 -15.46
N ASP A 99 2.30 6.35 -14.16
CA ASP A 99 3.11 5.41 -13.36
C ASP A 99 2.85 3.95 -13.75
N ALA A 100 1.58 3.56 -13.88
CA ALA A 100 1.20 2.18 -14.17
C ALA A 100 1.52 1.74 -15.62
N SER A 101 1.77 2.69 -16.54
CA SER A 101 1.84 2.39 -17.98
C SER A 101 3.06 2.91 -18.75
N GLN A 102 3.97 3.66 -18.12
CA GLN A 102 5.11 4.27 -18.81
C GLN A 102 6.39 4.25 -17.99
N ASP A 103 7.45 3.70 -18.57
CA ASP A 103 8.83 3.77 -18.07
C ASP A 103 9.60 4.87 -18.82
N THR A 104 9.34 6.14 -18.47
CA THR A 104 9.96 7.29 -19.13
C THR A 104 10.56 8.25 -18.11
N PRO A 105 11.60 9.02 -18.46
CA PRO A 105 12.16 10.01 -17.53
C PRO A 105 11.11 11.02 -17.02
N LEU A 106 10.10 11.33 -17.83
CA LEU A 106 9.02 12.22 -17.46
C LEU A 106 8.05 11.59 -16.45
N SER A 107 7.70 10.30 -16.61
CA SER A 107 6.86 9.61 -15.63
C SER A 107 7.58 9.57 -14.29
N THR A 108 8.81 9.05 -14.22
CA THR A 108 9.61 9.00 -12.99
C THR A 108 9.81 10.37 -12.35
N GLN A 109 10.02 11.43 -13.14
CA GLN A 109 10.16 12.78 -12.60
C GLN A 109 8.88 13.28 -11.89
N LEU A 110 7.70 12.97 -12.46
CA LEU A 110 6.40 13.43 -11.97
C LEU A 110 5.85 12.53 -10.85
N THR A 111 6.03 11.22 -10.93
CA THR A 111 5.48 10.22 -10.00
C THR A 111 6.48 9.85 -8.90
N GLY A 112 7.77 10.17 -9.04
CA GLY A 112 8.82 9.86 -8.08
C GLY A 112 8.58 10.40 -6.67
N PHE A 113 7.79 11.48 -6.48
CA PHE A 113 7.42 11.94 -5.12
C PHE A 113 6.59 10.91 -4.36
N TRP A 114 5.98 9.99 -5.10
CA TRP A 114 5.27 8.81 -4.62
C TRP A 114 6.05 7.54 -4.98
N TYR A 115 7.39 7.57 -4.89
CA TYR A 115 8.27 6.42 -5.08
C TYR A 115 8.15 5.75 -6.47
N ASN A 116 7.58 6.46 -7.45
CA ASN A 116 7.19 5.88 -8.74
C ASN A 116 6.39 4.57 -8.52
N ASP A 117 5.46 4.63 -7.56
CA ASP A 117 4.70 3.49 -7.06
C ASP A 117 3.19 3.72 -7.20
N SER A 118 2.61 2.98 -8.13
CA SER A 118 1.22 3.05 -8.55
C SER A 118 0.25 2.71 -7.42
N GLN A 119 0.68 1.95 -6.41
CA GLN A 119 -0.12 1.66 -5.22
C GLN A 119 -0.37 2.93 -4.40
N ARG A 120 0.63 3.82 -4.29
CA ARG A 120 0.50 5.08 -3.56
C ARG A 120 -0.39 6.07 -4.28
N LEU A 121 -0.27 6.13 -5.61
CA LEU A 121 -1.11 7.01 -6.44
C LEU A 121 -2.56 6.51 -6.47
N ALA A 122 -2.77 5.20 -6.57
CA ALA A 122 -4.10 4.61 -6.46
C ALA A 122 -4.76 4.91 -5.10
N ALA A 123 -4.01 4.82 -3.99
CA ALA A 123 -4.50 5.12 -2.66
C ALA A 123 -4.94 6.59 -2.46
N MET A 124 -4.53 7.51 -3.35
CA MET A 124 -4.98 8.90 -3.32
C MET A 124 -6.31 9.13 -4.04
N LEU A 125 -6.69 8.28 -5.01
CA LEU A 125 -7.94 8.43 -5.76
C LEU A 125 -9.18 8.47 -4.85
N PRO A 126 -9.30 7.62 -3.80
CA PRO A 126 -10.43 7.67 -2.88
C PRO A 126 -10.62 9.01 -2.16
N ILE A 127 -9.55 9.80 -1.94
CA ILE A 127 -9.61 11.09 -1.21
C ILE A 127 -10.62 12.03 -1.88
N THR A 128 -10.55 12.13 -3.21
CA THR A 128 -11.48 12.93 -4.01
C THR A 128 -12.69 12.12 -4.48
N GLY A 129 -12.49 10.83 -4.76
CA GLY A 129 -13.53 9.92 -5.22
C GLY A 129 -14.71 9.81 -4.25
N VAL A 130 -14.45 9.65 -2.94
CA VAL A 130 -15.51 9.54 -1.92
C VAL A 130 -16.36 10.82 -1.87
N ILE A 131 -15.74 11.99 -1.97
CA ILE A 131 -16.46 13.27 -1.96
C ILE A 131 -17.36 13.39 -3.20
N LEU A 132 -16.85 13.01 -4.38
CA LEU A 132 -17.63 13.01 -5.62
C LEU A 132 -18.77 12.00 -5.56
N ALA A 133 -18.53 10.78 -5.09
CA ALA A 133 -19.56 9.76 -4.93
C ALA A 133 -20.65 10.21 -3.94
N ALA A 134 -20.28 10.83 -2.81
CA ALA A 134 -21.22 11.39 -1.85
C ALA A 134 -22.08 12.50 -2.48
N LEU A 135 -21.46 13.38 -3.27
CA LEU A 135 -22.19 14.41 -4.03
C LEU A 135 -23.21 13.81 -5.01
N ALA A 136 -22.86 12.72 -5.69
CA ALA A 136 -23.79 12.01 -6.57
C ALA A 136 -24.95 11.38 -5.78
N VAL A 137 -24.64 10.64 -4.71
CA VAL A 137 -25.65 9.95 -3.87
C VAL A 137 -26.64 10.94 -3.29
N THR A 138 -26.17 12.06 -2.73
CA THR A 138 -27.04 13.11 -2.19
C THR A 138 -27.93 13.74 -3.26
N ALA A 139 -27.37 14.09 -4.42
CA ALA A 139 -28.16 14.65 -5.52
C ALA A 139 -29.21 13.68 -6.08
N ILE A 140 -28.88 12.38 -6.16
CA ILE A 140 -29.81 11.33 -6.56
C ILE A 140 -30.93 11.18 -5.51
N ALA A 141 -30.59 11.18 -4.22
CA ALA A 141 -31.56 11.08 -3.14
C ALA A 141 -32.53 12.27 -3.13
N ASP A 142 -32.03 13.50 -3.28
CA ASP A 142 -32.84 14.72 -3.37
C ASP A 142 -33.77 14.69 -4.59
N TRP A 143 -33.26 14.24 -5.74
CA TRP A 143 -34.05 14.11 -6.96
C TRP A 143 -35.16 13.06 -6.83
N LEU A 144 -34.84 11.88 -6.27
CA LEU A 144 -35.82 10.82 -6.00
C LEU A 144 -36.90 11.31 -5.02
N PHE A 145 -36.49 12.03 -3.98
CA PHE A 145 -37.41 12.63 -3.02
C PHE A 145 -38.36 13.61 -3.70
N ALA A 146 -37.85 14.59 -4.45
CA ALA A 146 -38.65 15.59 -5.15
C ALA A 146 -39.62 14.97 -6.17
N MET A 147 -39.16 13.95 -6.89
CA MET A 147 -40.00 13.20 -7.84
C MET A 147 -41.14 12.46 -7.11
N SER A 148 -40.83 11.79 -6.00
CA SER A 148 -41.81 11.05 -5.20
C SER A 148 -42.84 11.98 -4.55
N SER A 149 -42.42 13.13 -4.01
CA SER A 149 -43.31 14.10 -3.40
C SER A 149 -44.26 14.72 -4.42
N ASN A 150 -43.75 15.05 -5.62
CA ASN A 150 -44.55 15.62 -6.71
C ASN A 150 -45.57 14.61 -7.27
N TRP A 151 -45.18 13.34 -7.35
CA TRP A 151 -46.07 12.28 -7.83
C TRP A 151 -47.22 12.01 -6.85
N VAL A 152 -46.92 11.98 -5.54
CA VAL A 152 -47.92 11.81 -4.48
C VAL A 152 -48.89 12.99 -4.41
N SER A 153 -48.38 14.23 -4.52
CA SER A 153 -49.23 15.43 -4.51
C SER A 153 -50.12 15.54 -5.75
N GLY A 154 -49.64 15.12 -6.93
CA GLY A 154 -50.42 15.16 -8.18
C GLY A 154 -51.54 14.12 -8.29
N ARG A 155 -51.45 12.99 -7.57
CA ARG A 155 -52.39 11.87 -7.71
C ARG A 155 -53.47 11.78 -6.62
N ARG A 156 -53.60 12.78 -5.73
CA ARG A 156 -54.47 12.73 -4.54
C ARG A 156 -54.30 11.43 -3.75
N PHE A 157 -53.07 10.91 -3.63
CA PHE A 157 -52.79 9.87 -2.65
C PHE A 157 -53.17 10.45 -1.28
N GLY A 158 -54.22 9.90 -0.65
CA GLY A 158 -54.69 10.40 0.63
C GLY A 158 -53.62 10.33 1.72
N ASP A 159 -53.86 10.93 2.88
CA ASP A 159 -52.93 11.01 4.02
C ASP A 159 -52.65 9.65 4.72
N GLY A 160 -52.88 8.54 4.02
CA GLY A 160 -52.51 7.20 4.43
C GLY A 160 -51.00 7.06 4.68
N TRP A 161 -50.64 5.99 5.39
CA TRP A 161 -49.26 5.72 5.80
C TRP A 161 -48.26 5.73 4.62
N LEU A 162 -48.66 5.22 3.46
CA LEU A 162 -47.83 5.20 2.24
C LEU A 162 -47.53 6.61 1.71
N GLY A 163 -48.53 7.49 1.70
CA GLY A 163 -48.36 8.89 1.28
C GLY A 163 -47.48 9.68 2.25
N ARG A 164 -47.60 9.43 3.56
CA ARG A 164 -46.72 10.00 4.60
C ARG A 164 -45.28 9.50 4.47
N ALA A 165 -45.10 8.21 4.21
CA ALA A 165 -43.78 7.62 4.00
C ALA A 165 -43.09 8.20 2.75
N LEU A 166 -43.78 8.28 1.62
CA LEU A 166 -43.21 8.84 0.38
C LEU A 166 -42.91 10.34 0.46
N LYS A 167 -43.62 11.09 1.32
CA LYS A 167 -43.32 12.51 1.60
C LYS A 167 -42.24 12.71 2.66
N SER A 168 -41.76 11.65 3.32
CA SER A 168 -40.70 11.77 4.33
C SER A 168 -39.35 11.98 3.65
N PRO A 169 -38.54 12.96 4.12
CA PRO A 169 -37.21 13.22 3.56
C PRO A 169 -36.21 12.08 3.82
N VAL A 170 -36.56 11.09 4.66
CA VAL A 170 -35.68 9.96 5.02
C VAL A 170 -35.94 8.72 4.15
N THR A 171 -37.14 8.56 3.60
CA THR A 171 -37.55 7.33 2.93
C THR A 171 -36.74 7.05 1.66
N MET A 172 -36.60 8.04 0.78
CA MET A 172 -35.84 7.85 -0.47
C MET A 172 -34.34 7.63 -0.23
N PRO A 173 -33.67 8.38 0.68
CA PRO A 173 -32.31 8.03 1.10
C PRO A 173 -32.18 6.61 1.67
N ALA A 174 -33.12 6.17 2.51
CA ALA A 174 -33.09 4.82 3.08
C ALA A 174 -33.27 3.73 2.01
N VAL A 175 -34.20 3.93 1.07
CA VAL A 175 -34.39 3.02 -0.07
C VAL A 175 -33.15 2.99 -0.95
N LEU A 176 -32.57 4.15 -1.27
CA LEU A 176 -31.34 4.24 -2.04
C LEU A 176 -30.19 3.50 -1.35
N LEU A 177 -30.05 3.65 -0.02
CA LEU A 177 -29.04 2.91 0.75
C LEU A 177 -29.26 1.40 0.62
N VAL A 178 -30.48 0.90 0.80
CA VAL A 178 -30.80 -0.53 0.65
C VAL A 178 -30.47 -1.02 -0.76
N VAL A 179 -30.84 -0.26 -1.79
CA VAL A 179 -30.53 -0.59 -3.19
C VAL A 179 -29.02 -0.63 -3.42
N LEU A 180 -28.29 0.36 -2.92
CA LEU A 180 -26.83 0.40 -3.04
C LEU A 180 -26.20 -0.82 -2.35
N VAL A 181 -26.63 -1.16 -1.12
CA VAL A 181 -26.15 -2.35 -0.41
C VAL A 181 -26.41 -3.61 -1.23
N ALA A 182 -27.61 -3.77 -1.79
CA ALA A 182 -27.98 -4.95 -2.57
C ALA A 182 -27.18 -5.05 -3.88
N VAL A 183 -27.11 -3.98 -4.67
CA VAL A 183 -26.46 -3.97 -6.00
C VAL A 183 -24.94 -4.13 -5.89
N THR A 184 -24.34 -3.66 -4.80
CA THR A 184 -22.89 -3.77 -4.55
C THR A 184 -22.50 -5.04 -3.80
N GLY A 185 -23.44 -5.94 -3.50
CA GLY A 185 -23.17 -7.14 -2.73
C GLY A 185 -22.66 -6.88 -1.31
N GLY A 186 -23.17 -5.84 -0.64
CA GLY A 186 -22.71 -5.42 0.69
C GLY A 186 -21.64 -4.32 0.66
N MET A 187 -21.78 -3.33 -0.22
CA MET A 187 -20.84 -2.20 -0.36
C MET A 187 -19.40 -2.65 -0.67
N TYR A 188 -19.26 -3.73 -1.44
CA TYR A 188 -17.96 -4.35 -1.75
C TYR A 188 -17.14 -4.80 -0.52
N GLN A 189 -17.74 -4.88 0.67
CA GLN A 189 -17.00 -5.13 1.91
C GLN A 189 -16.37 -6.53 1.96
N GLY A 190 -17.10 -7.57 1.54
CA GLY A 190 -16.56 -8.93 1.48
C GLY A 190 -15.38 -9.03 0.51
N HIS A 191 -15.56 -8.51 -0.71
CA HIS A 191 -14.49 -8.49 -1.71
C HIS A 191 -13.24 -7.73 -1.23
N ASN A 192 -13.41 -6.53 -0.65
CA ASN A 192 -12.29 -5.77 -0.09
C ASN A 192 -11.61 -6.50 1.08
N ALA A 193 -12.36 -7.27 1.87
CA ALA A 193 -11.80 -8.11 2.93
C ALA A 193 -10.98 -9.27 2.35
N ASP A 194 -11.46 -9.93 1.30
CA ASP A 194 -10.74 -11.00 0.60
C ASP A 194 -9.43 -10.49 -0.03
N GLU A 195 -9.45 -9.31 -0.65
CA GLU A 195 -8.26 -8.66 -1.23
C GLU A 195 -7.17 -8.31 -0.21
N ILE A 196 -7.56 -8.03 1.04
CA ILE A 196 -6.63 -7.87 2.15
C ILE A 196 -6.17 -9.25 2.63
N HIS A 197 -7.10 -10.20 2.77
CA HIS A 197 -6.87 -11.52 3.33
C HIS A 197 -5.88 -12.37 2.51
N VAL A 198 -5.98 -12.33 1.17
CA VAL A 198 -5.15 -13.15 0.27
C VAL A 198 -3.65 -12.93 0.50
N ARG A 199 -3.24 -11.72 0.93
CA ARG A 199 -1.84 -11.38 1.22
C ARG A 199 -1.27 -12.04 2.49
N TYR A 200 -2.12 -12.65 3.31
CA TYR A 200 -1.73 -13.20 4.62
C TYR A 200 -1.96 -14.70 4.77
N VAL A 201 -2.75 -15.34 3.91
CA VAL A 201 -3.27 -16.69 4.19
C VAL A 201 -3.19 -17.68 3.03
N ASP A 202 -3.34 -17.25 1.78
CA ASP A 202 -3.69 -18.17 0.70
C ASP A 202 -2.67 -18.19 -0.45
N ASP A 203 -1.76 -19.15 -0.38
CA ASP A 203 -0.74 -19.41 -1.41
C ASP A 203 -1.35 -19.94 -2.72
N ALA A 204 -2.49 -20.65 -2.63
CA ALA A 204 -3.11 -21.29 -3.79
C ALA A 204 -3.74 -20.29 -4.77
N LEU A 205 -4.16 -19.13 -4.28
CA LEU A 205 -4.79 -18.08 -5.08
C LEU A 205 -3.79 -17.04 -5.59
N SER A 206 -2.56 -16.98 -5.05
CA SER A 206 -1.56 -16.03 -5.51
C SER A 206 -0.12 -16.53 -5.28
N PRO A 207 0.33 -17.52 -6.07
CA PRO A 207 1.72 -17.97 -6.06
C PRO A 207 2.63 -16.76 -6.31
N ASN A 208 3.62 -16.54 -5.45
CA ASN A 208 4.55 -15.40 -5.47
C ASN A 208 4.02 -14.04 -4.94
N THR A 209 2.94 -14.02 -4.16
CA THR A 209 2.50 -12.76 -3.49
C THR A 209 2.39 -12.86 -1.97
N SER A 210 2.39 -14.07 -1.41
CA SER A 210 2.48 -14.24 0.04
C SER A 210 3.88 -13.82 0.50
N LEU A 211 3.95 -13.09 1.61
CA LEU A 211 5.21 -12.78 2.27
C LEU A 211 5.70 -13.92 3.18
N VAL A 212 4.81 -14.85 3.53
CA VAL A 212 5.18 -16.06 4.30
C VAL A 212 4.28 -17.20 3.87
N ASP A 213 4.85 -18.31 3.44
CA ASP A 213 4.10 -19.48 3.04
C ASP A 213 3.63 -20.33 4.26
N PRO A 214 2.80 -21.38 4.08
CA PRO A 214 2.41 -22.26 5.18
C PRO A 214 3.57 -23.00 5.88
N ALA A 215 4.63 -23.39 5.14
CA ALA A 215 5.80 -24.08 5.67
C ALA A 215 6.65 -23.14 6.54
N GLU A 216 6.91 -21.93 6.07
CA GLU A 216 7.59 -20.86 6.80
C GLU A 216 6.83 -20.49 8.07
N ARG A 217 5.48 -20.34 8.01
CA ARG A 217 4.66 -20.10 9.22
C ARG A 217 4.83 -21.20 10.26
N ALA A 218 4.79 -22.47 9.83
CA ALA A 218 4.99 -23.61 10.72
C ALA A 218 6.41 -23.65 11.29
N PHE A 219 7.41 -23.29 10.48
CA PHE A 219 8.80 -23.17 10.90
C PHE A 219 9.00 -22.04 11.91
N PHE A 220 8.49 -20.83 11.66
CA PHE A 220 8.54 -19.71 12.60
C PHE A 220 7.89 -20.06 13.94
N ALA A 221 6.75 -20.76 13.94
CA ALA A 221 6.14 -21.26 15.17
C ALA A 221 7.09 -22.15 15.98
N LYS A 222 7.90 -23.01 15.33
CA LYS A 222 8.95 -23.79 16.00
C LYS A 222 10.09 -22.90 16.51
N VAL A 223 10.54 -21.94 15.71
CA VAL A 223 11.58 -20.97 16.13
C VAL A 223 11.14 -20.20 17.39
N GLY A 224 9.88 -19.77 17.45
CA GLY A 224 9.30 -19.09 18.61
C GLY A 224 9.32 -19.91 19.91
N GLN A 225 9.29 -21.24 19.81
CA GLN A 225 9.39 -22.15 20.97
C GLN A 225 10.84 -22.34 21.43
N VAL A 226 11.81 -22.25 20.52
CA VAL A 226 13.24 -22.49 20.80
C VAL A 226 13.96 -21.21 21.25
N VAL A 227 13.66 -20.07 20.63
CA VAL A 227 14.35 -18.81 20.91
C VAL A 227 13.73 -18.14 22.14
N PRO A 228 14.51 -17.72 23.15
CA PRO A 228 14.01 -16.95 24.28
C PRO A 228 13.52 -15.55 23.87
N ALA A 229 12.44 -15.06 24.50
CA ALA A 229 11.86 -13.74 24.19
C ALA A 229 12.80 -12.54 24.41
N GLY A 230 13.84 -12.69 25.23
CA GLY A 230 14.83 -11.64 25.46
C GLY A 230 15.80 -11.45 24.29
N SER A 231 15.98 -12.45 23.42
CA SER A 231 16.97 -12.47 22.35
C SER A 231 16.45 -11.88 21.04
N VAL A 232 17.36 -11.32 20.25
CA VAL A 232 17.10 -10.86 18.87
C VAL A 232 17.62 -11.91 17.88
N ILE A 233 16.84 -12.13 16.82
CA ILE A 233 17.14 -13.05 15.73
C ILE A 233 17.59 -12.23 14.52
N ALA A 234 18.82 -12.45 14.04
CA ALA A 234 19.26 -11.94 12.75
C ALA A 234 18.48 -12.62 11.63
N ASN A 235 18.13 -11.84 10.60
CA ASN A 235 17.18 -12.27 9.56
C ASN A 235 17.43 -11.45 8.29
N ASP A 236 17.30 -12.02 7.10
CA ASP A 236 17.33 -11.23 5.86
C ASP A 236 15.95 -10.58 5.67
N PRO A 237 15.82 -9.24 5.59
CA PRO A 237 14.50 -8.63 5.43
C PRO A 237 13.80 -8.99 4.10
N TRP A 238 14.51 -9.60 3.15
CA TRP A 238 14.01 -9.97 1.82
C TRP A 238 13.43 -11.37 1.72
N ASP A 239 13.50 -12.21 2.76
CA ASP A 239 13.09 -13.63 2.73
C ASP A 239 11.87 -13.96 3.62
N GLY A 240 11.02 -12.98 3.91
CA GLY A 240 9.82 -13.18 4.75
C GLY A 240 10.08 -13.30 6.25
N SER A 241 11.31 -13.60 6.66
CA SER A 241 11.73 -13.76 8.05
C SER A 241 11.47 -12.54 8.94
N ALA A 242 11.29 -11.34 8.37
CA ALA A 242 10.86 -10.15 9.10
C ALA A 242 9.52 -10.36 9.84
N LEU A 243 8.61 -11.18 9.28
CA LEU A 243 7.30 -11.48 9.86
C LEU A 243 7.34 -12.50 11.00
N LEU A 244 8.50 -13.12 11.25
CA LEU A 244 8.71 -13.96 12.42
C LEU A 244 8.37 -13.22 13.71
N TRP A 245 8.67 -11.91 13.80
CA TRP A 245 8.34 -11.12 14.97
C TRP A 245 6.84 -11.03 15.20
N THR A 246 6.08 -10.59 14.20
CA THR A 246 4.63 -10.42 14.35
C THR A 246 3.90 -11.75 14.60
N LEU A 247 4.44 -12.87 14.10
CA LEU A 247 3.83 -14.19 14.25
C LEU A 247 4.19 -14.90 15.57
N THR A 248 5.33 -14.59 16.19
CA THR A 248 5.87 -15.40 17.30
C THR A 248 6.26 -14.59 18.54
N ASP A 249 6.15 -13.26 18.47
CA ASP A 249 6.63 -12.35 19.51
C ASP A 249 8.13 -12.56 19.82
N ARG A 250 8.94 -12.80 18.78
CA ARG A 250 10.41 -12.85 18.86
C ARG A 250 11.01 -11.76 18.00
N LYS A 251 11.78 -10.87 18.62
CA LYS A 251 12.36 -9.72 17.93
C LYS A 251 13.33 -10.18 16.86
N VAL A 252 13.22 -9.57 15.70
CA VAL A 252 14.14 -9.75 14.57
C VAL A 252 15.01 -8.51 14.39
N LEU A 253 16.19 -8.68 13.79
CA LEU A 253 17.16 -7.60 13.61
C LEU A 253 16.70 -6.58 12.57
N PHE A 254 16.05 -7.06 11.51
CA PHE A 254 15.51 -6.26 10.41
C PHE A 254 13.99 -6.50 10.31
N PRO A 255 13.17 -5.69 10.99
CA PRO A 255 11.70 -5.88 11.05
C PRO A 255 10.97 -5.44 9.78
N HIS A 256 11.67 -4.82 8.83
CA HIS A 256 11.12 -4.31 7.58
C HIS A 256 12.22 -4.22 6.52
N LEU A 257 11.83 -4.16 5.25
CA LEU A 257 12.70 -4.02 4.07
C LEU A 257 13.52 -2.71 4.01
N ALA A 258 13.29 -1.76 4.93
CA ALA A 258 14.00 -0.49 4.91
C ALA A 258 15.50 -0.64 5.20
N VAL A 259 16.25 0.39 4.81
CA VAL A 259 17.71 0.50 4.91
C VAL A 259 18.15 0.35 6.37
N SER A 260 19.31 -0.28 6.59
CA SER A 260 19.99 -0.31 7.90
C SER A 260 20.14 1.11 8.47
N ASP A 261 19.34 1.46 9.48
CA ASP A 261 19.26 2.83 10.01
C ASP A 261 20.47 3.21 10.89
N THR A 262 21.35 2.26 11.20
CA THR A 262 22.53 2.49 12.06
C THR A 262 23.77 1.80 11.52
N ALA A 263 24.94 2.35 11.86
CA ALA A 263 26.23 1.73 11.54
C ALA A 263 26.38 0.31 12.13
N THR A 264 25.67 0.01 13.22
CA THR A 264 25.63 -1.33 13.82
C THR A 264 24.87 -2.31 12.92
N LEU A 265 23.65 -1.95 12.50
CA LEU A 265 22.83 -2.78 11.62
C LEU A 265 23.52 -2.99 10.27
N ASP A 266 24.08 -1.91 9.70
CA ASP A 266 24.80 -1.95 8.43
C ASP A 266 26.07 -2.82 8.49
N TYR A 267 26.74 -2.88 9.64
CA TYR A 267 27.88 -3.78 9.82
C TYR A 267 27.42 -5.24 9.94
N LEU A 268 26.40 -5.53 10.76
CA LEU A 268 25.88 -6.88 10.95
C LEU A 268 25.25 -7.43 9.65
N ALA A 269 24.55 -6.61 8.86
CA ALA A 269 24.03 -7.01 7.55
C ALA A 269 25.12 -7.54 6.62
N ARG A 270 26.33 -6.97 6.69
CA ARG A 270 27.42 -7.28 5.77
C ARG A 270 28.42 -8.32 6.28
N HIS A 271 28.52 -8.50 7.59
CA HIS A 271 29.62 -9.24 8.21
C HIS A 271 29.19 -10.24 9.28
N LEU A 272 27.90 -10.49 9.50
CA LEU A 272 27.49 -11.42 10.57
C LEU A 272 28.09 -12.83 10.38
N ASP A 273 28.26 -13.28 9.13
CA ASP A 273 28.90 -14.55 8.76
C ASP A 273 30.41 -14.64 9.08
N ASP A 274 31.03 -13.51 9.47
CA ASP A 274 32.42 -13.40 9.95
C ASP A 274 32.51 -13.49 11.50
N ALA A 275 31.44 -13.86 12.21
CA ALA A 275 31.40 -13.86 13.68
C ALA A 275 32.53 -14.64 14.38
N ALA A 276 33.09 -15.67 13.74
CA ALA A 276 34.21 -16.43 14.30
C ALA A 276 35.59 -15.78 14.13
N THR A 277 35.74 -14.86 13.18
CA THR A 277 37.04 -14.26 12.79
C THR A 277 37.11 -12.77 13.12
N ASP A 278 35.98 -12.06 13.13
CA ASP A 278 35.93 -10.65 13.45
C ASP A 278 35.30 -10.38 14.84
N PRO A 279 36.09 -10.00 15.86
CA PRO A 279 35.58 -9.70 17.19
C PRO A 279 34.64 -8.48 17.22
N ARG A 280 34.65 -7.62 16.21
CA ARG A 280 33.69 -6.51 16.09
C ARG A 280 32.27 -7.02 15.89
N VAL A 281 32.08 -8.12 15.15
CA VAL A 281 30.76 -8.73 14.93
C VAL A 281 30.16 -9.14 16.26
N CYS A 282 30.88 -9.89 17.09
CA CYS A 282 30.34 -10.35 18.38
C CYS A 282 30.10 -9.20 19.38
N ARG A 283 30.92 -8.15 19.37
CA ARG A 283 30.67 -6.96 20.18
C ARG A 283 29.34 -6.30 19.80
N LEU A 284 29.12 -6.07 18.50
CA LEU A 284 27.91 -5.43 17.98
C LEU A 284 26.67 -6.33 18.15
N ALA A 285 26.81 -7.63 17.89
CA ALA A 285 25.75 -8.61 18.11
C ALA A 285 25.33 -8.66 19.58
N SER A 286 26.29 -8.67 20.52
CA SER A 286 25.97 -8.66 21.95
C SER A 286 25.28 -7.36 22.40
N GLN A 287 25.71 -6.20 21.88
CA GLN A 287 25.06 -4.91 22.16
C GLN A 287 23.62 -4.85 21.64
N ALA A 288 23.35 -5.44 20.48
CA ALA A 288 22.00 -5.56 19.91
C ALA A 288 21.23 -6.80 20.40
N ASN A 289 21.81 -7.57 21.32
CA ASN A 289 21.34 -8.88 21.79
C ASN A 289 20.96 -9.89 20.69
N VAL A 290 21.69 -9.86 19.58
CA VAL A 290 21.56 -10.79 18.47
C VAL A 290 22.25 -12.11 18.85
N ARG A 291 21.47 -13.18 18.99
CA ARG A 291 21.96 -14.50 19.45
C ARG A 291 21.71 -15.63 18.47
N TYR A 292 20.78 -15.42 17.53
CA TYR A 292 20.34 -16.41 16.57
C TYR A 292 20.35 -15.80 15.17
N LEU A 293 20.46 -16.65 14.16
CA LEU A 293 20.27 -16.30 12.75
C LEU A 293 19.19 -17.23 12.20
N VAL A 294 18.17 -16.67 11.57
CA VAL A 294 17.20 -17.42 10.78
C VAL A 294 17.49 -17.22 9.31
N VAL A 295 17.33 -18.29 8.53
CA VAL A 295 17.44 -18.29 7.07
C VAL A 295 16.13 -18.86 6.56
N ALA A 296 15.44 -18.13 5.69
CA ALA A 296 14.30 -18.63 4.93
C ALA A 296 14.68 -18.84 3.45
N HIS A 297 13.81 -19.51 2.70
CA HIS A 297 14.17 -20.11 1.42
C HIS A 297 13.88 -19.22 0.21
N ASP A 298 12.85 -18.36 0.26
CA ASP A 298 12.42 -17.56 -0.89
C ASP A 298 12.64 -16.06 -0.70
N GLN A 299 13.44 -15.45 -1.59
CA GLN A 299 13.65 -14.00 -1.61
C GLN A 299 12.62 -13.26 -2.48
N PHE A 300 12.08 -12.15 -1.97
CA PHE A 300 11.17 -11.28 -2.72
C PHE A 300 11.92 -10.45 -3.77
N TRP A 301 11.36 -10.34 -4.97
CA TRP A 301 11.91 -9.50 -6.05
C TRP A 301 13.39 -9.80 -6.32
N THR A 302 13.72 -11.05 -6.65
CA THR A 302 15.10 -11.58 -6.85
C THR A 302 16.01 -10.80 -7.80
N THR A 303 15.46 -9.86 -8.58
CA THR A 303 16.22 -8.95 -9.46
C THR A 303 16.60 -7.62 -8.79
N ASP A 304 16.15 -7.35 -7.56
CA ASP A 304 16.43 -6.11 -6.85
C ASP A 304 17.88 -6.07 -6.34
N PRO A 305 18.69 -5.08 -6.74
CA PRO A 305 20.10 -5.02 -6.37
C PRO A 305 20.33 -4.81 -4.87
N ARG A 306 19.33 -4.35 -4.11
CA ARG A 306 19.48 -4.05 -2.68
C ARG A 306 19.55 -5.30 -1.81
N GLN A 307 19.16 -6.46 -2.31
CA GLN A 307 19.41 -7.73 -1.63
C GLN A 307 20.90 -7.98 -1.39
N ALA A 308 21.77 -7.44 -2.27
CA ALA A 308 23.22 -7.54 -2.12
C ALA A 308 23.77 -6.78 -0.89
N ASN A 309 22.96 -6.00 -0.18
CA ASN A 309 23.36 -5.30 1.04
C ASN A 309 23.39 -6.20 2.29
N TYR A 310 22.90 -7.43 2.20
CA TYR A 310 22.77 -8.36 3.33
C TYR A 310 23.63 -9.65 3.22
N PRO A 311 24.89 -9.60 2.72
CA PRO A 311 25.66 -10.82 2.47
C PRO A 311 26.00 -11.60 3.74
N GLY A 312 26.07 -10.93 4.89
CA GLY A 312 26.38 -11.57 6.18
C GLY A 312 25.22 -12.34 6.80
N LEU A 313 24.01 -12.22 6.24
CA LEU A 313 22.80 -12.88 6.73
C LEU A 313 22.46 -14.15 5.95
N ARG A 314 23.24 -14.47 4.91
CA ARG A 314 23.09 -15.68 4.11
C ARG A 314 23.38 -16.93 4.93
N ASP A 315 22.93 -18.08 4.43
CA ASP A 315 23.17 -19.37 5.06
C ASP A 315 24.65 -19.62 5.36
N PRO A 316 25.07 -19.69 6.65
CA PRO A 316 26.46 -19.95 7.01
C PRO A 316 26.86 -21.41 6.77
N GLY A 317 25.91 -22.33 6.55
CA GLY A 317 26.18 -23.76 6.39
C GLY A 317 26.96 -24.33 7.58
N ASN A 318 28.19 -24.77 7.33
CA ASN A 318 29.08 -25.35 8.34
C ASN A 318 30.18 -24.39 8.83
N ARG A 319 30.06 -23.08 8.57
CA ARG A 319 31.03 -22.08 9.04
C ARG A 319 31.18 -22.14 10.56
N ALA A 320 32.41 -21.96 11.04
CA ALA A 320 32.69 -21.87 12.46
C ALA A 320 31.91 -20.70 13.09
N GLY A 321 31.47 -20.87 14.34
CA GLY A 321 30.73 -19.84 15.07
C GLY A 321 29.21 -19.90 14.92
N PHE A 322 28.69 -20.84 14.13
CA PHE A 322 27.26 -21.08 13.97
C PHE A 322 26.93 -22.53 14.33
N THR A 323 25.95 -22.73 15.20
CA THR A 323 25.44 -24.06 15.58
C THR A 323 24.01 -24.19 15.09
N LYS A 324 23.79 -25.08 14.12
CA LYS A 324 22.46 -25.34 13.56
C LYS A 324 21.56 -26.00 14.61
N LEU A 325 20.40 -25.41 14.86
CA LEU A 325 19.39 -25.86 15.82
C LEU A 325 18.20 -26.53 15.14
N ILE A 326 17.76 -25.98 14.00
CA ILE A 326 16.65 -26.50 13.21
C ILE A 326 17.07 -26.48 11.74
N ASP A 327 16.77 -27.55 11.02
CA ASP A 327 16.87 -27.68 9.57
C ASP A 327 15.64 -28.46 9.11
N ASP A 328 14.82 -27.88 8.25
CA ASP A 328 13.62 -28.55 7.74
C ASP A 328 13.88 -29.34 6.44
N ASN A 329 15.11 -29.27 5.90
CA ASN A 329 15.54 -29.83 4.61
C ASN A 329 14.91 -29.17 3.37
N ASP A 330 14.28 -28.00 3.53
CA ASP A 330 13.67 -27.21 2.45
C ASP A 330 14.18 -25.75 2.43
N GLY A 331 15.35 -25.52 3.05
CA GLY A 331 16.01 -24.22 3.07
C GLY A 331 15.73 -23.38 4.32
N LEU A 332 14.77 -23.76 5.18
CA LEU A 332 14.51 -23.07 6.44
C LEU A 332 15.42 -23.58 7.55
N ARG A 333 16.19 -22.65 8.12
CA ARG A 333 17.22 -23.00 9.11
C ARG A 333 17.27 -22.00 10.25
N LEU A 334 17.47 -22.51 11.45
CA LEU A 334 17.74 -21.72 12.64
C LEU A 334 19.14 -22.05 13.13
N TYR A 335 19.97 -21.03 13.30
CA TYR A 335 21.31 -21.13 13.85
C TYR A 335 21.40 -20.37 15.16
N ARG A 336 22.16 -20.91 16.12
CA ARG A 336 22.71 -20.17 17.25
C ARG A 336 24.08 -19.60 16.87
N ILE A 337 24.33 -18.33 17.17
CA ILE A 337 25.60 -17.67 16.91
C ILE A 337 26.58 -17.99 18.06
N SER A 338 27.14 -19.19 18.04
CA SER A 338 27.95 -19.74 19.13
C SER A 338 29.33 -19.07 19.29
N ALA A 339 29.84 -18.40 18.26
CA ALA A 339 31.08 -17.63 18.36
C ALA A 339 30.99 -16.51 19.43
N CYS A 340 29.81 -15.93 19.60
CA CYS A 340 29.60 -14.76 20.45
C CYS A 340 29.14 -15.10 21.88
N ASP A 341 29.03 -16.39 22.22
CA ASP A 341 28.65 -16.85 23.56
C ASP A 341 29.76 -16.60 24.61
N ARG A 342 31.03 -16.50 24.19
CA ARG A 342 32.19 -16.33 25.09
C ARG A 342 32.63 -14.88 25.26
N SER A 343 31.94 -13.93 24.63
CA SER A 343 32.29 -12.51 24.61
C SER A 343 31.49 -11.66 25.61
N GLY A 344 30.68 -12.31 26.45
CA GLY A 344 29.80 -11.68 27.44
C GLY A 344 30.43 -11.58 28.82
#